data_AF-A0A7W4JD88-F1
#
_entry.id   AF-A0A7W4JD88-F1
#
_cell.length_a   1.000
_cell.length_b   1.000
_cell.length_c   1.000
_cell.angle_alpha   90.00
_cell.angle_beta   90.00
_cell.angle_gamma   90.00
#
_symmetry.space_group_name_H-M   'P 1'
#
loop_
_entity.id
_entity.type
_entity.pdbx_description
1 polymer ?
#
loop_
_entity_poly.entity_id
_entity_poly.type
_entity_poly.pdbx_seq_one_letter_code
_entity_poly.pdbx_strand_id
1 'polypeptide(L)'
;MATKKPGPPRTSAPPPDAGHLFHEMQTEAARALAADPQNVQALAQEIASTPAGDDADEALCTLLTITLDQARMAQEGGQRSGKRCLDAVSHHLVDLSRKGLVTVGGNIAITRCYVRAGLPVPAGLAPGEQAILRETSSLLPGDETSPEAAFAKISESFLNDVGDDPSILHQAFAEILPGIPPDARTLLCKVAAANPDTRFEQLACAWLLDMSEQVRSGALEGLTDRLAAGRLSPRALGRLAVLRSWIVDEPVRQRVDALIRNAIRSGISQDRDTPPSHRIVGCVSSPIDGAGAQSLAIALQKGRARAIAMILLKQGFGVKDAYVVPCANVAEQRGLLQQISALGGKGDVSLDYIQAALSFALAEGRENAVYPAPGLADVAEACALTSLRPTQDASVQAMLSAYDPENALASLDPEERETLVAASEDWPPSYPMIAHWFEDNDDIFDGTEATSTARAHALWTWLETRRDFWASIIARTALLLKDQGDPEAPSFAMTARAISQGDPLRRIPVMAAIIDQTLEARLAASFTIDEGMPDGVDEDIMALLMNLMAPPPQPARRPSSSKPARKGARRKPK
;
A
#
# COMPACT_ATOMS: atom_id res chain seq x y z
N MET A 1 49.20 33.80 -22.07
CA MET A 1 49.11 32.34 -22.26
C MET A 1 49.17 31.66 -20.91
N ALA A 2 48.02 31.19 -20.41
CA ALA A 2 47.94 30.22 -19.32
C ALA A 2 46.64 29.44 -19.53
N THR A 3 46.77 28.20 -20.01
CA THR A 3 45.68 27.31 -20.39
C THR A 3 45.09 26.65 -19.15
N LYS A 4 43.77 26.80 -18.97
CA LYS A 4 42.98 26.19 -17.90
C LYS A 4 42.77 24.70 -18.26
N LYS A 5 43.26 23.78 -17.42
CA LYS A 5 43.01 22.33 -17.57
C LYS A 5 41.53 22.01 -17.30
N PRO A 6 40.89 21.11 -18.08
CA PRO A 6 39.55 20.63 -17.80
C PRO A 6 39.58 19.63 -16.63
N GLY A 7 38.58 19.71 -15.75
CA GLY A 7 38.38 18.77 -14.65
C GLY A 7 37.93 17.38 -15.13
N PRO A 8 38.08 16.34 -14.29
CA PRO A 8 37.74 14.97 -14.68
C PRO A 8 36.22 14.80 -14.87
N PRO A 9 35.79 13.86 -15.73
CA PRO A 9 34.38 13.60 -15.97
C PRO A 9 33.70 13.09 -14.70
N ARG A 10 32.45 13.51 -14.49
CA ARG A 10 31.57 12.98 -13.45
C ARG A 10 31.51 11.46 -13.59
N THR A 11 31.90 10.77 -12.53
CA THR A 11 31.85 9.32 -12.40
C THR A 11 30.41 8.83 -12.54
N SER A 12 30.23 7.84 -13.41
CA SER A 12 29.03 7.03 -13.57
C SER A 12 28.48 6.55 -12.22
N ALA A 13 27.15 6.41 -12.14
CA ALA A 13 26.47 5.81 -11.00
C ALA A 13 27.14 4.49 -10.58
N PRO A 14 27.23 4.18 -9.28
CA PRO A 14 27.76 2.91 -8.83
C PRO A 14 26.93 1.76 -9.42
N PRO A 15 27.55 0.63 -9.77
CA PRO A 15 26.82 -0.53 -10.28
C PRO A 15 25.80 -1.01 -9.22
N PRO A 16 24.63 -1.53 -9.66
CA PRO A 16 23.63 -2.05 -8.74
C PRO A 16 24.22 -3.21 -7.91
N ASP A 17 23.86 -3.25 -6.64
CA ASP A 17 24.24 -4.30 -5.70
C ASP A 17 23.77 -5.68 -6.22
N ALA A 18 24.58 -6.72 -6.07
CA ALA A 18 24.26 -8.07 -6.55
C ALA A 18 22.95 -8.61 -5.92
N GLY A 19 22.61 -8.17 -4.70
CA GLY A 19 21.33 -8.48 -4.07
C GLY A 19 20.12 -7.84 -4.76
N HIS A 20 20.29 -6.63 -5.31
CA HIS A 20 19.22 -5.93 -6.05
C HIS A 20 18.91 -6.65 -7.37
N LEU A 21 19.95 -7.01 -8.12
CA LEU A 21 19.81 -7.73 -9.39
C LEU A 21 19.12 -9.09 -9.20
N PHE A 22 19.46 -9.82 -8.12
CA PHE A 22 18.83 -11.10 -7.82
C PHE A 22 17.34 -10.96 -7.50
N HIS A 23 16.96 -9.94 -6.71
CA HIS A 23 15.56 -9.65 -6.41
C HIS A 23 14.77 -9.23 -7.67
N GLU A 24 15.36 -8.40 -8.54
CA GLU A 24 14.76 -8.02 -9.83
C GLU A 24 14.51 -9.25 -10.72
N MET A 25 15.49 -10.16 -10.82
CA MET A 25 15.33 -11.40 -11.57
C MET A 25 14.22 -12.30 -11.01
N GLN A 26 14.12 -12.43 -9.68
CA GLN A 26 13.04 -13.19 -9.04
C GLN A 26 11.66 -12.56 -9.31
N THR A 27 11.58 -11.23 -9.26
CA THR A 27 10.35 -10.49 -9.53
C THR A 27 9.90 -10.66 -10.98
N GLU A 28 10.83 -10.61 -11.94
CA GLU A 28 10.53 -10.82 -13.36
C GLU A 28 10.08 -12.26 -13.64
N ALA A 29 10.78 -13.25 -13.05
CA ALA A 29 10.38 -14.65 -13.16
C ALA A 29 8.99 -14.90 -12.56
N ALA A 30 8.68 -14.30 -11.42
CA ALA A 30 7.37 -14.39 -10.79
C ALA A 30 6.26 -13.71 -11.63
N ARG A 31 6.56 -12.58 -12.27
CA ARG A 31 5.64 -11.91 -13.19
C ARG A 31 5.35 -12.78 -14.42
N ALA A 32 6.37 -13.37 -15.02
CA ALA A 32 6.22 -14.32 -16.12
C ALA A 32 5.42 -15.56 -15.71
N LEU A 33 5.64 -16.08 -14.50
CA LEU A 33 4.88 -17.20 -13.95
C LEU A 33 3.40 -16.85 -13.76
N ALA A 34 3.11 -15.66 -13.23
CA ALA A 34 1.75 -15.18 -13.01
C ALA A 34 0.96 -14.99 -14.32
N ALA A 35 1.64 -14.84 -15.47
CA ALA A 35 1.01 -14.74 -16.78
C ALA A 35 0.44 -16.09 -17.27
N ASP A 36 0.92 -17.22 -16.74
CA ASP A 36 0.42 -18.57 -17.04
C ASP A 36 -0.10 -19.28 -15.78
N PRO A 37 -1.42 -19.22 -15.52
CA PRO A 37 -2.02 -19.80 -14.32
C PRO A 37 -1.77 -21.30 -14.14
N GLN A 38 -1.49 -22.06 -15.20
CA GLN A 38 -1.25 -23.51 -15.10
C GLN A 38 0.04 -23.82 -14.34
N ASN A 39 1.08 -23.01 -14.54
CA ASN A 39 2.35 -23.19 -13.83
C ASN A 39 2.21 -22.85 -12.35
N VAL A 40 1.43 -21.82 -12.02
CA VAL A 40 1.14 -21.46 -10.63
C VAL A 40 0.30 -22.53 -9.94
N GLN A 41 -0.68 -23.12 -10.64
CA GLN A 41 -1.48 -24.24 -10.13
C GLN A 41 -0.61 -25.47 -9.83
N ALA A 42 0.34 -25.82 -10.70
CA ALA A 42 1.26 -26.94 -10.49
C ALA A 42 2.15 -26.71 -9.25
N LEU A 43 2.70 -25.50 -9.11
CA LEU A 43 3.49 -25.10 -7.94
C LEU A 43 2.67 -25.19 -6.65
N ALA A 44 1.46 -24.64 -6.64
CA ALA A 44 0.56 -24.68 -5.49
C ALA A 44 0.13 -26.11 -5.13
N GLN A 45 -0.07 -26.98 -6.12
CA GLN A 45 -0.41 -28.38 -5.90
C GLN A 45 0.72 -29.15 -5.23
N GLU A 46 1.97 -28.93 -5.64
CA GLU A 46 3.14 -29.58 -5.04
C GLU A 46 3.23 -29.22 -3.55
N ILE A 47 3.15 -27.92 -3.24
CA ILE A 47 3.17 -27.43 -1.84
C ILE A 47 1.99 -28.02 -1.05
N ALA A 48 0.78 -28.00 -1.61
CA ALA A 48 -0.42 -28.52 -0.94
C ALA A 48 -0.37 -30.03 -0.64
N SER A 49 0.44 -30.78 -1.38
CA SER A 49 0.61 -32.23 -1.25
C SER A 49 1.76 -32.63 -0.31
N THR A 50 2.49 -31.66 0.28
CA THR A 50 3.62 -31.90 1.19
C THR A 50 3.21 -32.82 2.34
N PRO A 51 3.89 -33.95 2.60
CA PRO A 51 3.53 -34.87 3.67
C PRO A 51 3.44 -34.20 5.06
N ALA A 52 2.59 -34.75 5.93
CA ALA A 52 2.52 -34.29 7.31
C ALA A 52 3.82 -34.61 8.06
N GLY A 53 4.37 -33.62 8.77
CA GLY A 53 5.64 -33.72 9.49
C GLY A 53 6.89 -33.32 8.69
N ASP A 54 6.75 -33.10 7.37
CA ASP A 54 7.79 -32.53 6.53
C ASP A 54 7.55 -31.03 6.35
N ASP A 55 8.62 -30.25 6.35
CA ASP A 55 8.55 -28.84 5.96
C ASP A 55 8.40 -28.75 4.43
N ALA A 56 7.43 -27.95 3.99
CA ALA A 56 7.31 -27.63 2.56
C ALA A 56 8.60 -26.95 2.10
N ASP A 57 9.02 -27.25 0.86
CA ASP A 57 10.21 -26.66 0.27
C ASP A 57 10.12 -25.12 0.32
N GLU A 58 11.03 -24.51 1.07
CA GLU A 58 11.05 -23.07 1.33
C GLU A 58 11.25 -22.26 0.03
N ALA A 59 11.99 -22.79 -0.94
CA ALA A 59 12.19 -22.15 -2.23
C ALA A 59 10.89 -22.14 -3.05
N LEU A 60 10.13 -23.23 -3.01
CA LEU A 60 8.81 -23.29 -3.65
C LEU A 60 7.81 -22.34 -2.99
N CYS A 61 7.79 -22.30 -1.65
CA CYS A 61 6.93 -21.38 -0.90
C CYS A 61 7.28 -19.92 -1.20
N THR A 62 8.57 -19.59 -1.27
CA THR A 62 9.06 -18.25 -1.63
C THR A 62 8.61 -17.87 -3.04
N LEU A 63 8.81 -18.76 -4.02
CA LEU A 63 8.39 -18.51 -5.40
C LEU A 63 6.87 -18.33 -5.52
N LEU A 64 6.08 -19.17 -4.84
CA LEU A 64 4.62 -19.03 -4.83
C LEU A 64 4.21 -17.69 -4.19
N THR A 65 4.81 -17.32 -3.07
CA THR A 65 4.53 -16.06 -2.38
C THR A 65 4.77 -14.85 -3.30
N ILE A 66 5.95 -14.77 -3.94
CA ILE A 66 6.27 -13.65 -4.85
C ILE A 66 5.31 -13.65 -6.05
N THR A 67 4.98 -14.81 -6.61
CA THR A 67 4.06 -14.93 -7.75
C THR A 67 2.65 -14.48 -7.40
N LEU A 68 2.14 -14.91 -6.24
CA LEU A 68 0.85 -14.48 -5.71
C LEU A 68 0.82 -12.97 -5.44
N ASP A 69 1.91 -12.42 -4.91
CA ASP A 69 2.05 -10.98 -4.67
C ASP A 69 2.03 -10.18 -5.99
N GLN A 70 2.75 -10.63 -7.02
CA GLN A 70 2.70 -10.02 -8.35
C GLN A 70 1.28 -10.09 -8.96
N ALA A 71 0.60 -11.24 -8.84
CA ALA A 71 -0.77 -11.38 -9.31
C ALA A 71 -1.76 -10.48 -8.54
N ARG A 72 -1.56 -10.32 -7.22
CA ARG A 72 -2.31 -9.36 -6.39
C ARG A 72 -2.07 -7.93 -6.84
N MET A 73 -0.82 -7.52 -7.04
CA MET A 73 -0.47 -6.18 -7.51
C MET A 73 -1.10 -5.88 -8.86
N ALA A 74 -1.05 -6.83 -9.80
CA ALA A 74 -1.69 -6.72 -11.10
C ALA A 74 -3.22 -6.59 -10.97
N GLN A 75 -3.87 -7.39 -10.12
CA GLN A 75 -5.31 -7.28 -9.86
C GLN A 75 -5.69 -5.92 -9.24
N GLU A 76 -4.93 -5.45 -8.24
CA GLU A 76 -5.15 -4.14 -7.61
C GLU A 76 -4.97 -2.98 -8.60
N GLY A 77 -4.08 -3.13 -9.59
CA GLY A 77 -3.90 -2.21 -10.70
C GLY A 77 -5.01 -2.27 -11.76
N GLY A 78 -5.93 -3.23 -11.67
CA GLY A 78 -7.02 -3.42 -12.63
C GLY A 78 -6.65 -4.28 -13.85
N GLN A 79 -5.55 -5.05 -13.78
CA GLN A 79 -5.18 -5.99 -14.83
C GLN A 79 -5.97 -7.31 -14.70
N ARG A 80 -6.49 -7.81 -15.82
CA ARG A 80 -7.28 -9.05 -15.87
C ARG A 80 -6.41 -10.30 -15.66
N SER A 81 -5.12 -10.23 -16.02
CA SER A 81 -4.13 -11.29 -15.82
C SER A 81 -4.02 -11.70 -14.35
N GLY A 82 -3.80 -10.72 -13.47
CA GLY A 82 -3.68 -10.93 -12.02
C GLY A 82 -4.92 -11.62 -11.43
N LYS A 83 -6.11 -11.10 -11.74
CA LYS A 83 -7.38 -11.71 -11.30
C LYS A 83 -7.54 -13.14 -11.81
N ARG A 84 -7.28 -13.39 -13.11
CA ARG A 84 -7.38 -14.73 -13.70
C ARG A 84 -6.45 -15.73 -13.02
N CYS A 85 -5.21 -15.33 -12.74
CA CYS A 85 -4.24 -16.15 -12.03
C CYS A 85 -4.73 -16.50 -10.61
N LEU A 86 -5.13 -15.51 -9.82
CA LEU A 86 -5.60 -15.71 -8.46
C LEU A 86 -6.86 -16.57 -8.39
N ASP A 87 -7.84 -16.33 -9.27
CA ASP A 87 -9.07 -17.12 -9.36
C ASP A 87 -8.75 -18.58 -9.74
N ALA A 88 -7.87 -18.79 -10.72
CA ALA A 88 -7.50 -20.13 -11.19
C ALA A 88 -6.76 -20.95 -10.12
N VAL A 89 -5.81 -20.36 -9.40
CA VAL A 89 -5.06 -21.04 -8.33
C VAL A 89 -5.98 -21.34 -7.15
N SER A 90 -6.82 -20.38 -6.75
CA SER A 90 -7.75 -20.54 -5.63
C SER A 90 -8.77 -21.64 -5.91
N HIS A 91 -9.36 -21.67 -7.12
CA HIS A 91 -10.28 -22.74 -7.50
C HIS A 91 -9.59 -24.11 -7.51
N HIS A 92 -8.36 -24.20 -8.03
CA HIS A 92 -7.62 -25.46 -8.07
C HIS A 92 -7.32 -26.00 -6.66
N LEU A 93 -6.89 -25.14 -5.74
CA LEU A 93 -6.63 -25.51 -4.35
C LEU A 93 -7.90 -26.00 -3.63
N VAL A 94 -9.03 -25.35 -3.85
CA VAL A 94 -10.32 -25.80 -3.29
C VAL A 94 -10.73 -27.14 -3.90
N ASP A 95 -10.50 -27.36 -5.20
CA ASP A 95 -10.76 -28.65 -5.84
C ASP A 95 -9.87 -29.78 -5.29
N LEU A 96 -8.59 -29.51 -4.98
CA LEU A 96 -7.70 -30.45 -4.30
C LEU A 96 -8.19 -30.76 -2.89
N SER A 97 -8.65 -29.75 -2.15
CA SER A 97 -9.22 -29.91 -0.81
C SER A 97 -10.46 -30.81 -0.82
N ARG A 98 -11.39 -30.58 -1.76
CA ARG A 98 -12.59 -31.44 -1.93
C ARG A 98 -12.24 -32.89 -2.28
N LYS A 99 -11.13 -33.12 -2.98
CA LYS A 99 -10.63 -34.47 -3.31
C LYS A 99 -9.86 -35.12 -2.15
N GLY A 100 -9.67 -34.42 -1.03
CA GLY A 100 -8.90 -34.90 0.12
C GLY A 100 -7.40 -35.00 -0.15
N LEU A 101 -6.89 -34.24 -1.13
CA LEU A 101 -5.48 -34.26 -1.55
C LEU A 101 -4.62 -33.23 -0.82
N VAL A 102 -5.23 -32.30 -0.07
CA VAL A 102 -4.53 -31.31 0.74
C VAL A 102 -4.18 -31.92 2.09
N THR A 103 -2.89 -31.95 2.41
CA THR A 103 -2.38 -32.41 3.71
C THR A 103 -2.46 -31.29 4.76
N VAL A 104 -2.23 -31.61 6.04
CA VAL A 104 -2.16 -30.59 7.10
C VAL A 104 -0.96 -29.66 6.90
N GLY A 105 0.22 -30.23 6.63
CA GLY A 105 1.45 -29.45 6.36
C GLY A 105 1.32 -28.56 5.12
N GLY A 106 0.79 -29.11 4.03
CA GLY A 106 0.53 -28.36 2.81
C GLY A 106 -0.50 -27.24 3.00
N ASN A 107 -1.56 -27.47 3.79
CA ASN A 107 -2.52 -26.43 4.13
C ASN A 107 -1.89 -25.25 4.87
N ILE A 108 -1.01 -25.52 5.84
CA ILE A 108 -0.27 -24.49 6.58
C ILE A 108 0.67 -23.73 5.63
N ALA A 109 1.43 -24.44 4.79
CA ALA A 109 2.35 -23.83 3.85
C ALA A 109 1.64 -22.92 2.82
N ILE A 110 0.52 -23.38 2.24
CA ILE A 110 -0.31 -22.57 1.32
C ILE A 110 -0.90 -21.36 2.05
N THR A 111 -1.44 -21.55 3.25
CA THR A 111 -1.97 -20.46 4.08
C THR A 111 -0.91 -19.37 4.28
N ARG A 112 0.32 -19.77 4.65
CA ARG A 112 1.46 -18.85 4.78
C ARG A 112 1.77 -18.09 3.50
N CYS A 113 1.81 -18.76 2.36
CA CYS A 113 2.09 -18.13 1.07
C CYS A 113 1.05 -17.04 0.73
N TYR A 114 -0.25 -17.35 0.92
CA TYR A 114 -1.33 -16.38 0.71
C TYR A 114 -1.24 -15.19 1.67
N VAL A 115 -1.05 -15.46 2.96
CA VAL A 115 -0.94 -14.41 4.00
C VAL A 115 0.26 -13.50 3.72
N ARG A 116 1.43 -14.06 3.40
CA ARG A 116 2.64 -13.29 3.07
C ARG A 116 2.50 -12.50 1.77
N ALA A 117 1.73 -13.00 0.82
CA ALA A 117 1.38 -12.27 -0.40
C ALA A 117 0.30 -11.20 -0.18
N GLY A 118 -0.22 -11.03 1.04
CA GLY A 118 -1.28 -10.06 1.35
C GLY A 118 -2.65 -10.45 0.79
N LEU A 119 -2.89 -11.75 0.57
CA LEU A 119 -4.13 -12.28 0.00
C LEU A 119 -4.99 -13.02 1.04
N PRO A 120 -6.32 -12.98 0.91
CA PRO A 120 -7.19 -13.85 1.70
C PRO A 120 -7.01 -15.29 1.25
N VAL A 121 -6.96 -16.21 2.22
CA VAL A 121 -6.91 -17.64 1.95
C VAL A 121 -8.22 -18.11 1.29
N PRO A 122 -8.17 -19.00 0.27
CA PRO A 122 -9.37 -19.45 -0.43
C PRO A 122 -10.41 -20.07 0.52
N ALA A 123 -11.65 -19.60 0.42
CA ALA A 123 -12.76 -20.15 1.19
C ALA A 123 -13.00 -21.62 0.80
N GLY A 124 -12.94 -22.52 1.79
CA GLY A 124 -13.07 -23.96 1.58
C GLY A 124 -11.74 -24.69 1.39
N LEU A 125 -10.59 -24.00 1.46
CA LEU A 125 -9.31 -24.65 1.65
C LEU A 125 -9.25 -25.21 3.08
N ALA A 126 -9.29 -26.53 3.19
CA ALA A 126 -9.07 -27.25 4.44
C ALA A 126 -8.41 -28.60 4.16
N PRO A 127 -7.61 -29.12 5.10
CA PRO A 127 -7.17 -30.51 5.02
C PRO A 127 -8.38 -31.43 5.20
N GLY A 128 -8.33 -32.63 4.60
CA GLY A 128 -9.42 -33.61 4.76
C GLY A 128 -9.62 -34.05 6.21
N GLU A 129 -10.85 -34.36 6.63
CA GLU A 129 -11.17 -34.73 8.02
C GLU A 129 -10.30 -35.87 8.57
N GLN A 130 -9.99 -36.86 7.74
CA GLN A 130 -9.12 -37.98 8.12
C GLN A 130 -7.66 -37.56 8.36
N ALA A 131 -7.17 -36.55 7.64
CA ALA A 131 -5.83 -35.99 7.86
C ALA A 131 -5.79 -35.23 9.19
N ILE A 132 -6.81 -34.43 9.49
CA ILE A 132 -6.96 -33.72 10.77
C ILE A 132 -7.00 -34.71 11.95
N LEU A 133 -7.82 -35.76 11.86
CA LEU A 133 -7.96 -36.78 12.90
C LEU A 133 -6.63 -37.51 13.18
N ARG A 134 -5.86 -37.83 12.14
CA ARG A 134 -4.54 -38.47 12.30
C ARG A 134 -3.54 -37.54 13.03
N GLU A 135 -3.51 -36.28 12.66
CA GLU A 135 -2.56 -35.31 13.21
C GLU A 135 -2.92 -34.86 14.64
N THR A 136 -4.21 -34.64 14.91
CA THR A 136 -4.68 -34.34 16.28
C THR A 136 -4.43 -35.49 17.24
N SER A 137 -4.54 -36.73 16.77
CA SER A 137 -4.23 -37.92 17.57
C SER A 137 -2.73 -38.06 17.88
N SER A 138 -1.84 -37.51 17.05
CA SER A 138 -0.39 -37.54 17.28
C SER A 138 0.09 -36.40 18.20
N LEU A 139 -0.56 -35.24 18.15
CA LEU A 139 -0.21 -34.05 18.94
C LEU A 139 -0.72 -34.07 20.38
N LEU A 140 -1.74 -34.87 20.69
CA LEU A 140 -2.32 -35.02 22.02
C LEU A 140 -2.07 -36.44 22.59
N PRO A 141 -0.85 -36.78 23.02
CA PRO A 141 -0.63 -38.01 23.78
C PRO A 141 -1.19 -37.83 25.20
N GLY A 142 -2.48 -38.13 25.40
CA GLY A 142 -3.12 -38.17 26.73
C GLY A 142 -4.60 -37.78 26.76
N ASP A 143 -5.26 -38.12 27.87
CA ASP A 143 -6.67 -37.88 28.20
C ASP A 143 -6.91 -36.40 28.65
N GLU A 144 -6.32 -35.44 27.93
CA GLU A 144 -6.46 -34.00 28.24
C GLU A 144 -7.87 -33.51 27.83
N THR A 145 -8.72 -33.21 28.81
CA THR A 145 -10.17 -32.99 28.60
C THR A 145 -10.57 -31.53 28.34
N SER A 146 -9.63 -30.56 28.36
CA SER A 146 -9.91 -29.13 28.21
C SER A 146 -9.03 -28.47 27.12
N PRO A 147 -9.63 -27.71 26.18
CA PRO A 147 -8.91 -26.92 25.17
C PRO A 147 -7.87 -25.94 25.75
N GLU A 148 -8.12 -25.40 26.95
CA GLU A 148 -7.22 -24.48 27.64
C GLU A 148 -5.92 -25.14 28.07
N ALA A 149 -5.98 -26.39 28.55
CA ALA A 149 -4.78 -27.15 28.96
C ALA A 149 -3.91 -27.50 27.74
N ALA A 150 -4.53 -27.94 26.64
CA ALA A 150 -3.84 -28.21 25.39
C ALA A 150 -3.17 -26.95 24.83
N PHE A 151 -3.87 -25.81 24.83
CA PHE A 151 -3.31 -24.54 24.38
C PHE A 151 -2.14 -24.07 25.24
N ALA A 152 -2.23 -24.20 26.58
CA ALA A 152 -1.15 -23.79 27.49
C ALA A 152 0.16 -24.53 27.19
N LYS A 153 0.09 -25.84 26.95
CA LYS A 153 1.25 -26.69 26.64
C LYS A 153 1.91 -26.33 25.30
N ILE A 154 1.09 -26.08 24.26
CA ILE A 154 1.59 -25.63 22.94
C ILE A 154 2.20 -24.22 23.06
N SER A 155 1.54 -23.35 23.83
CA SER A 155 1.99 -21.97 24.03
C SER A 155 3.32 -21.90 24.76
N GLU A 156 3.55 -22.72 25.78
CA GLU A 156 4.84 -22.72 26.49
C GLU A 156 6.02 -23.04 25.56
N SER A 157 5.87 -24.05 24.69
CA SER A 157 6.89 -24.36 23.67
C SER A 157 7.09 -23.19 22.72
N PHE A 158 6.00 -22.62 22.21
CA PHE A 158 6.03 -21.55 21.23
C PHE A 158 6.61 -20.23 21.79
N LEU A 159 6.28 -19.89 23.03
CA LEU A 159 6.75 -18.66 23.69
C LEU A 159 8.23 -18.70 24.06
N ASN A 160 8.82 -19.89 24.20
CA ASN A 160 10.27 -20.04 24.40
C ASN A 160 11.04 -19.68 23.12
N ASP A 161 10.44 -19.88 21.95
CA ASP A 161 11.07 -19.62 20.65
C ASP A 161 10.87 -18.18 20.17
N VAL A 162 9.77 -17.51 20.57
CA VAL A 162 9.35 -16.19 20.05
C VAL A 162 9.92 -14.98 20.83
N GLY A 163 10.53 -15.19 21.99
CA GLY A 163 11.07 -14.08 22.80
C GLY A 163 9.97 -13.12 23.30
N ASP A 164 10.33 -11.85 23.53
CA ASP A 164 9.47 -10.84 24.16
C ASP A 164 8.70 -9.93 23.17
N ASP A 165 8.77 -10.19 21.86
CA ASP A 165 8.17 -9.32 20.83
C ASP A 165 6.73 -9.76 20.46
N PRO A 166 5.69 -8.98 20.82
CA PRO A 166 4.31 -9.29 20.47
C PRO A 166 4.03 -9.30 18.96
N SER A 167 4.83 -8.59 18.15
CA SER A 167 4.65 -8.56 16.70
C SER A 167 5.04 -9.89 16.04
N ILE A 168 6.07 -10.57 16.56
CA ILE A 168 6.43 -11.94 16.11
C ILE A 168 5.32 -12.92 16.45
N LEU A 169 4.76 -12.82 17.67
CA LEU A 169 3.61 -13.62 18.08
C LEU A 169 2.40 -13.37 17.17
N HIS A 170 2.09 -12.11 16.88
CA HIS A 170 1.01 -11.75 15.96
C HIS A 170 1.23 -12.31 14.55
N GLN A 171 2.43 -12.16 13.98
CA GLN A 171 2.76 -12.68 12.65
C GLN A 171 2.60 -14.20 12.57
N ALA A 172 3.07 -14.93 13.58
CA ALA A 172 2.92 -16.37 13.61
C ALA A 172 1.46 -16.83 13.65
N PHE A 173 0.62 -16.14 14.43
CA PHE A 173 -0.82 -16.43 14.44
C PHE A 173 -1.50 -15.99 13.13
N ALA A 174 -1.11 -14.86 12.54
CA ALA A 174 -1.65 -14.40 11.25
C ALA A 174 -1.39 -15.42 10.14
N GLU A 175 -0.28 -16.15 10.20
CA GLU A 175 0.07 -17.22 9.27
C GLU A 175 -0.69 -18.54 9.49
N ILE A 176 -1.28 -18.77 10.67
CA ILE A 176 -1.91 -20.04 11.05
C ILE A 176 -3.43 -19.92 11.09
N LEU A 177 -3.96 -18.85 11.70
CA LEU A 177 -5.39 -18.66 11.95
C LEU A 177 -6.26 -18.80 10.68
N PRO A 178 -5.87 -18.26 9.51
CA PRO A 178 -6.72 -18.37 8.31
C PRO A 178 -6.92 -19.82 7.85
N GLY A 179 -5.98 -20.72 8.14
CA GLY A 179 -6.08 -22.16 7.85
C GLY A 179 -6.93 -22.94 8.87
N ILE A 180 -7.40 -22.31 9.95
CA ILE A 180 -8.24 -22.92 10.98
C ILE A 180 -9.73 -22.66 10.68
N PRO A 181 -10.62 -23.67 10.85
CA PRO A 181 -12.06 -23.49 10.71
C PRO A 181 -12.63 -22.34 11.57
N PRO A 182 -13.65 -21.60 11.10
CA PRO A 182 -14.16 -20.40 11.77
C PRO A 182 -14.51 -20.56 13.27
N ASP A 183 -15.22 -21.62 13.64
CA ASP A 183 -15.63 -21.84 15.03
C ASP A 183 -14.43 -22.16 15.94
N ALA A 184 -13.52 -23.00 15.45
CA ALA A 184 -12.27 -23.32 16.14
C ALA A 184 -11.36 -22.10 16.26
N ARG A 185 -11.35 -21.23 15.25
CA ARG A 185 -10.60 -19.97 15.24
C ARG A 185 -11.08 -19.02 16.35
N THR A 186 -12.39 -18.86 16.50
CA THR A 186 -13.00 -18.03 17.56
C THR A 186 -12.59 -18.53 18.94
N LEU A 187 -12.72 -19.85 19.17
CA LEU A 187 -12.35 -20.47 20.44
C LEU A 187 -10.85 -20.32 20.72
N LEU A 188 -9.98 -20.58 19.73
CA LEU A 188 -8.54 -20.44 19.87
C LEU A 188 -8.14 -19.01 20.24
N CYS A 189 -8.70 -18.01 19.55
CA CYS A 189 -8.41 -16.61 19.83
C CYS A 189 -8.89 -16.20 21.23
N LYS A 190 -10.04 -16.72 21.68
CA LYS A 190 -10.53 -16.49 23.04
C LYS A 190 -9.60 -17.07 24.10
N VAL A 191 -9.21 -18.34 23.94
CA VAL A 191 -8.31 -19.03 24.88
C VAL A 191 -6.95 -18.32 24.93
N ALA A 192 -6.40 -17.97 23.76
CA ALA A 192 -5.17 -17.19 23.66
C ALA A 192 -5.31 -15.84 24.36
N ALA A 193 -6.35 -15.06 24.06
CA ALA A 193 -6.57 -13.74 24.67
C ALA A 193 -6.80 -13.82 26.19
N ALA A 194 -7.39 -14.89 26.71
CA ALA A 194 -7.61 -15.11 28.14
C ALA A 194 -6.36 -15.58 28.91
N ASN A 195 -5.31 -16.00 28.19
CA ASN A 195 -4.05 -16.54 28.74
C ASN A 195 -3.41 -15.53 29.72
N PRO A 196 -2.95 -15.94 30.92
CA PRO A 196 -2.38 -15.02 31.90
C PRO A 196 -1.18 -14.17 31.43
N ASP A 197 -0.39 -14.65 30.46
CA ASP A 197 0.77 -13.93 29.93
C ASP A 197 0.35 -12.61 29.25
N THR A 198 1.07 -11.54 29.55
CA THR A 198 0.77 -10.18 29.05
C THR A 198 1.04 -10.02 27.55
N ARG A 199 1.86 -10.89 26.93
CA ARG A 199 2.09 -10.87 25.48
C ARG A 199 0.81 -11.18 24.71
N PHE A 200 0.02 -12.15 25.20
CA PHE A 200 -1.29 -12.46 24.62
C PHE A 200 -2.32 -11.35 24.81
N GLU A 201 -2.20 -10.53 25.84
CA GLU A 201 -3.06 -9.35 26.00
C GLU A 201 -2.83 -8.32 24.89
N GLN A 202 -1.57 -8.09 24.52
CA GLN A 202 -1.22 -7.19 23.41
C GLN A 202 -1.65 -7.77 22.07
N LEU A 203 -1.44 -9.07 21.87
CA LEU A 203 -1.94 -9.80 20.71
C LEU A 203 -3.47 -9.68 20.57
N ALA A 204 -4.21 -9.87 21.66
CA ALA A 204 -5.66 -9.75 21.67
C ALA A 204 -6.13 -8.32 21.32
N CYS A 205 -5.39 -7.29 21.74
CA CYS A 205 -5.69 -5.92 21.32
C CYS A 205 -5.46 -5.73 19.80
N ALA A 206 -4.38 -6.28 19.25
CA ALA A 206 -4.10 -6.22 17.82
C ALA A 206 -5.18 -6.93 16.99
N TRP A 207 -5.65 -8.10 17.46
CA TRP A 207 -6.72 -8.87 16.84
C TRP A 207 -8.08 -8.17 16.77
N LEU A 208 -8.31 -7.09 17.53
CA LEU A 208 -9.52 -6.27 17.35
C LEU A 208 -9.56 -5.52 16.01
N LEU A 209 -8.41 -5.41 15.34
CA LEU A 209 -8.25 -4.85 14.00
C LEU A 209 -8.11 -5.92 12.90
N ASP A 210 -8.22 -7.21 13.25
CA ASP A 210 -8.14 -8.30 12.27
C ASP A 210 -9.33 -8.25 11.31
N MET A 211 -9.12 -8.64 10.05
CA MET A 211 -10.19 -8.67 9.04
C MET A 211 -11.24 -9.76 9.30
N SER A 212 -10.88 -10.85 9.99
CA SER A 212 -11.77 -11.95 10.36
C SER A 212 -12.62 -11.59 11.59
N GLU A 213 -13.94 -11.61 11.42
CA GLU A 213 -14.90 -11.40 12.51
C GLU A 213 -14.69 -12.41 13.66
N GLN A 214 -14.35 -13.66 13.33
CA GLN A 214 -14.08 -14.72 14.29
C GLN A 214 -12.88 -14.40 15.20
N VAL A 215 -11.81 -13.86 14.61
CA VAL A 215 -10.62 -13.42 15.36
C VAL A 215 -10.98 -12.25 16.26
N ARG A 216 -11.68 -11.23 15.74
CA ARG A 216 -12.14 -10.07 16.52
C ARG A 216 -13.04 -10.51 17.69
N SER A 217 -14.01 -11.40 17.45
CA SER A 217 -14.94 -11.84 18.49
C SER A 217 -14.24 -12.66 19.57
N GLY A 218 -13.37 -13.61 19.19
CA GLY A 218 -12.59 -14.40 20.14
C GLY A 218 -11.69 -13.53 21.01
N ALA A 219 -10.97 -12.58 20.40
CA ALA A 219 -10.12 -11.63 21.13
C ALA A 219 -10.91 -10.81 22.17
N LEU A 220 -12.09 -10.31 21.77
CA LEU A 220 -12.95 -9.49 22.61
C LEU A 220 -13.58 -10.29 23.77
N GLU A 221 -13.94 -11.55 23.53
CA GLU A 221 -14.36 -12.48 24.60
C GLU A 221 -13.23 -12.74 25.58
N GLY A 222 -12.03 -13.08 25.09
CA GLY A 222 -10.90 -13.35 25.98
C GLY A 222 -10.44 -12.13 26.77
N LEU A 223 -10.47 -10.92 26.19
CA LEU A 223 -10.23 -9.67 26.92
C LEU A 223 -11.30 -9.41 28.00
N THR A 224 -12.55 -9.80 27.75
CA THR A 224 -13.62 -9.73 28.75
C THR A 224 -13.36 -10.73 29.89
N ASP A 225 -12.90 -11.94 29.57
CA ASP A 225 -12.53 -12.95 30.57
C ASP A 225 -11.32 -12.50 31.41
N ARG A 226 -10.32 -11.84 30.79
CA ARG A 226 -9.21 -11.19 31.52
C ARG A 226 -9.72 -10.15 32.51
N LEU A 227 -10.66 -9.30 32.10
CA LEU A 227 -11.24 -8.29 32.98
C LEU A 227 -12.00 -8.95 34.14
N ALA A 228 -12.84 -9.95 33.87
CA ALA A 228 -13.58 -10.68 34.89
C ALA A 228 -12.64 -11.35 35.92
N ALA A 229 -11.48 -11.82 35.48
CA ALA A 229 -10.46 -12.40 36.33
C ALA A 229 -9.52 -11.36 37.00
N GLY A 230 -9.74 -10.06 36.82
CA GLY A 230 -8.90 -9.00 37.38
C GLY A 230 -7.48 -8.93 36.79
N ARG A 231 -7.28 -9.42 35.57
CA ARG A 231 -5.96 -9.52 34.89
C ARG A 231 -5.77 -8.52 33.74
N LEU A 232 -6.80 -7.73 33.41
CA LEU A 232 -6.69 -6.72 32.35
C LEU A 232 -5.77 -5.57 32.82
N SER A 233 -4.72 -5.28 32.07
CA SER A 233 -3.74 -4.27 32.47
C SER A 233 -4.18 -2.82 32.15
N PRO A 234 -3.65 -1.82 32.86
CA PRO A 234 -3.76 -0.40 32.49
C PRO A 234 -3.29 -0.09 31.06
N ARG A 235 -2.24 -0.78 30.60
CA ARG A 235 -1.67 -0.66 29.26
C ARG A 235 -2.67 -1.11 28.19
N ALA A 236 -3.31 -2.27 28.39
CA ALA A 236 -4.37 -2.74 27.52
C ALA A 236 -5.56 -1.76 27.50
N LEU A 237 -5.97 -1.23 28.65
CA LEU A 237 -7.02 -0.21 28.72
C LEU A 237 -6.66 1.07 27.95
N GLY A 238 -5.40 1.50 28.00
CA GLY A 238 -4.88 2.61 27.19
C GLY A 238 -4.99 2.32 25.69
N ARG A 239 -4.52 1.15 25.25
CA ARG A 239 -4.58 0.70 23.85
C ARG A 239 -6.02 0.61 23.34
N LEU A 240 -6.93 -0.02 24.11
CA LEU A 240 -8.35 -0.12 23.77
C LEU A 240 -9.00 1.26 23.54
N ALA A 241 -8.63 2.27 24.33
CA ALA A 241 -9.17 3.62 24.18
C ALA A 241 -8.70 4.36 22.92
N VAL A 242 -7.56 3.96 22.35
CA VAL A 242 -7.11 4.40 21.03
C VAL A 242 -7.87 3.61 19.95
N LEU A 243 -7.79 2.28 20.02
CA LEU A 243 -8.36 1.35 19.04
C LEU A 243 -9.85 1.55 18.81
N ARG A 244 -10.62 1.90 19.85
CA ARG A 244 -12.08 2.13 19.71
C ARG A 244 -12.44 3.12 18.59
N SER A 245 -11.56 4.09 18.31
CA SER A 245 -11.78 5.10 17.28
C SER A 245 -11.44 4.62 15.87
N TRP A 246 -10.71 3.51 15.76
CA TRP A 246 -10.26 2.92 14.51
C TRP A 246 -11.13 1.72 14.10
N ILE A 247 -11.86 1.11 15.03
CA ILE A 247 -12.81 0.03 14.75
C ILE A 247 -13.91 0.56 13.83
N VAL A 248 -14.05 -0.06 12.65
CA VAL A 248 -15.05 0.33 11.65
C VAL A 248 -16.44 -0.23 11.96
N ASP A 249 -16.52 -1.43 12.53
CA ASP A 249 -17.79 -2.09 12.89
C ASP A 249 -18.41 -1.53 14.17
N GLU A 250 -19.62 -0.97 14.05
CA GLU A 250 -20.35 -0.40 15.19
C GLU A 250 -20.65 -1.41 16.31
N PRO A 251 -21.09 -2.67 16.04
CA PRO A 251 -21.29 -3.66 17.10
C PRO A 251 -20.00 -3.99 17.89
N VAL A 252 -18.86 -4.10 17.19
CA VAL A 252 -17.57 -4.37 17.81
C VAL A 252 -17.16 -3.16 18.66
N ARG A 253 -17.33 -1.94 18.14
CA ARG A 253 -17.04 -0.70 18.86
C ARG A 253 -17.84 -0.59 20.17
N GLN A 254 -19.14 -0.88 20.14
CA GLN A 254 -20.00 -0.84 21.33
C GLN A 254 -19.55 -1.83 22.41
N ARG A 255 -19.13 -3.04 22.02
CA ARG A 255 -18.59 -4.04 22.95
C ARG A 255 -17.24 -3.59 23.53
N VAL A 256 -16.37 -2.99 22.73
CA VAL A 256 -15.11 -2.40 23.22
C VAL A 256 -15.38 -1.23 24.19
N ASP A 257 -16.34 -0.36 23.89
CA ASP A 257 -16.75 0.71 24.82
C ASP A 257 -17.34 0.15 26.12
N ALA A 258 -18.08 -0.96 26.07
CA ALA A 258 -18.56 -1.64 27.26
C ALA A 258 -17.40 -2.22 28.09
N LEU A 259 -16.42 -2.86 27.44
CA LEU A 259 -15.21 -3.38 28.08
C LEU A 259 -14.42 -2.25 28.78
N ILE A 260 -14.17 -1.14 28.09
CA ILE A 260 -13.48 0.04 28.64
C ILE A 260 -14.23 0.58 29.86
N ARG A 261 -15.55 0.78 29.76
CA ARG A 261 -16.38 1.29 30.87
C ARG A 261 -16.34 0.35 32.08
N ASN A 262 -16.40 -0.96 31.85
CA ASN A 262 -16.34 -1.95 32.92
C ASN A 262 -14.96 -2.00 33.58
N ALA A 263 -13.88 -1.90 32.80
CA ALA A 263 -12.52 -1.83 33.32
C ALA A 263 -12.31 -0.63 34.25
N ILE A 264 -12.76 0.55 33.83
CA ILE A 264 -12.72 1.77 34.65
C ILE A 264 -13.53 1.60 35.94
N ARG A 265 -14.73 0.99 35.86
CA ARG A 265 -15.57 0.72 37.04
C ARG A 265 -14.91 -0.24 38.02
N SER A 266 -14.12 -1.19 37.53
CA SER A 266 -13.33 -2.12 38.35
C SER A 266 -12.06 -1.49 38.96
N GLY A 267 -11.84 -0.17 38.76
CA GLY A 267 -10.73 0.56 39.35
C GLY A 267 -9.44 0.57 38.51
N ILE A 268 -9.46 0.00 37.30
CA ILE A 268 -8.32 0.09 36.38
C ILE A 268 -8.26 1.52 35.84
N SER A 269 -7.21 2.24 36.22
CA SER A 269 -6.93 3.57 35.67
C SER A 269 -6.05 3.42 34.44
N GLN A 270 -6.31 4.23 33.41
CA GLN A 270 -5.39 4.33 32.28
C GLN A 270 -4.04 4.84 32.77
N ASP A 271 -2.96 4.19 32.34
CA ASP A 271 -1.62 4.70 32.58
C ASP A 271 -1.42 5.93 31.66
N ARG A 272 -1.74 7.11 32.21
CA ARG A 272 -1.61 8.39 31.49
C ARG A 272 -0.21 8.97 31.57
N ASP A 273 0.61 8.45 32.48
CA ASP A 273 1.91 9.02 32.85
C ASP A 273 3.09 8.15 32.39
N THR A 274 2.86 7.08 31.61
CA THR A 274 3.98 6.37 30.98
C THR A 274 4.67 7.30 30.00
N PRO A 275 5.95 7.67 30.20
CA PRO A 275 6.67 8.48 29.22
C PRO A 275 6.72 7.75 27.88
N PRO A 276 6.78 8.49 26.75
CA PRO A 276 6.97 7.91 25.43
C PRO A 276 8.08 6.87 25.47
N SER A 277 7.78 5.66 25.01
CA SER A 277 8.73 4.55 25.09
C SER A 277 9.99 4.86 24.29
N HIS A 278 9.90 5.71 23.26
CA HIS A 278 11.00 6.13 22.41
C HIS A 278 11.02 7.65 22.22
N ARG A 279 12.23 8.18 22.08
CA ARG A 279 12.49 9.49 21.49
C ARG A 279 12.43 9.36 19.97
N ILE A 280 11.71 10.28 19.32
CA ILE A 280 11.72 10.41 17.86
C ILE A 280 13.00 11.13 17.41
N VAL A 281 13.70 10.52 16.46
CA VAL A 281 15.01 10.98 15.95
C VAL A 281 14.86 11.65 14.59
N GLY A 282 13.87 11.24 13.80
CA GLY A 282 13.60 11.77 12.47
C GLY A 282 12.39 11.07 11.86
N CYS A 283 11.81 11.70 10.86
CA CYS A 283 10.63 11.22 10.15
C CYS A 283 10.88 11.41 8.65
N VAL A 284 10.57 10.39 7.85
CA VAL A 284 10.69 10.45 6.40
C VAL A 284 9.42 9.95 5.73
N SER A 285 9.17 10.45 4.52
CA SER A 285 8.09 10.03 3.64
C SER A 285 8.64 9.76 2.26
N SER A 286 8.15 8.70 1.61
CA SER A 286 8.22 8.58 0.16
C SER A 286 7.29 9.61 -0.48
N PRO A 287 7.45 9.88 -1.79
CA PRO A 287 6.41 10.48 -2.59
C PRO A 287 5.15 9.61 -2.63
N ILE A 288 4.08 10.20 -3.14
CA ILE A 288 2.83 9.50 -3.45
C ILE A 288 2.87 9.09 -4.92
N ASP A 289 2.78 7.78 -5.17
CA ASP A 289 2.78 7.25 -6.53
C ASP A 289 1.39 7.33 -7.20
N GLY A 290 1.31 6.97 -8.49
CA GLY A 290 0.06 6.97 -9.24
C GLY A 290 -0.94 5.93 -8.77
N ALA A 291 -0.48 4.92 -8.05
CA ALA A 291 -1.35 3.95 -7.40
C ALA A 291 -1.90 4.49 -6.07
N GLY A 292 -1.50 5.70 -5.64
CA GLY A 292 -1.92 6.34 -4.41
C GLY A 292 -1.29 5.76 -3.15
N ALA A 293 -0.15 5.06 -3.27
CA ALA A 293 0.62 4.50 -2.17
C ALA A 293 1.65 5.49 -1.64
N GLN A 294 1.91 5.44 -0.34
CA GLN A 294 2.88 6.29 0.34
C GLN A 294 3.48 5.55 1.54
N SER A 295 4.80 5.47 1.59
CA SER A 295 5.53 4.92 2.73
C SER A 295 5.97 6.03 3.68
N LEU A 296 5.70 5.86 4.97
CA LEU A 296 6.18 6.74 6.04
C LEU A 296 7.09 5.95 6.96
N ALA A 297 8.15 6.60 7.46
CA ALA A 297 9.01 6.00 8.48
C ALA A 297 9.38 6.99 9.58
N ILE A 298 9.41 6.47 10.81
CA ILE A 298 9.76 7.24 12.01
C ILE A 298 10.92 6.54 12.69
N ALA A 299 12.05 7.24 12.80
CA ALA A 299 13.23 6.77 13.50
C ALA A 299 13.06 6.93 15.01
N LEU A 300 13.21 5.83 15.74
CA LEU A 300 12.96 5.75 17.18
C LEU A 300 14.24 5.43 17.95
N GLN A 301 14.36 5.95 19.18
CA GLN A 301 15.46 5.66 20.08
C GLN A 301 14.99 5.52 21.53
N LYS A 302 15.36 4.42 22.18
CA LYS A 302 15.17 4.19 23.63
C LYS A 302 16.50 3.85 24.29
N GLY A 303 17.13 4.82 24.94
CA GLY A 303 18.50 4.67 25.44
C GLY A 303 19.48 4.36 24.30
N ARG A 304 20.06 3.15 24.29
CA ARG A 304 20.92 2.66 23.20
C ARG A 304 20.16 1.90 22.11
N ALA A 305 18.97 1.40 22.40
CA ALA A 305 18.15 0.67 21.43
C ALA A 305 17.62 1.62 20.35
N ARG A 306 17.58 1.13 19.11
CA ARG A 306 17.10 1.83 17.92
C ARG A 306 16.01 1.01 17.28
N ALA A 307 15.04 1.69 16.68
CA ALA A 307 14.00 1.05 15.89
C ALA A 307 13.49 2.01 14.80
N ILE A 308 12.75 1.49 13.84
CA ILE A 308 11.99 2.29 12.87
C ILE A 308 10.55 1.82 12.89
N ALA A 309 9.61 2.75 13.06
CA ALA A 309 8.22 2.48 12.71
C ALA A 309 8.04 2.70 11.21
N MET A 310 7.54 1.69 10.51
CA MET A 310 7.24 1.70 9.08
C MET A 310 5.72 1.69 8.91
N ILE A 311 5.21 2.49 7.97
CA ILE A 311 3.77 2.64 7.71
C ILE A 311 3.56 2.75 6.21
N LEU A 312 2.62 1.99 5.66
CA LEU A 312 2.17 2.09 4.28
C LEU A 312 0.73 2.63 4.24
N LEU A 313 0.57 3.81 3.66
CA LEU A 313 -0.73 4.36 3.31
C LEU A 313 -1.08 3.96 1.88
N LYS A 314 -2.33 3.61 1.63
CA LYS A 314 -2.81 3.25 0.29
C LYS A 314 -4.22 3.76 0.10
N GLN A 315 -4.42 4.55 -0.97
CA GLN A 315 -5.73 5.04 -1.34
C GLN A 315 -6.71 3.89 -1.58
N GLY A 316 -7.94 4.04 -1.09
CA GLY A 316 -8.96 2.99 -1.05
C GLY A 316 -8.82 1.98 0.10
N PHE A 317 -7.73 2.02 0.86
CA PHE A 317 -7.48 1.13 2.00
C PHE A 317 -7.26 1.90 3.32
N GLY A 318 -6.68 3.09 3.27
CA GLY A 318 -6.19 3.78 4.46
C GLY A 318 -4.80 3.30 4.89
N VAL A 319 -4.66 2.82 6.13
CA VAL A 319 -3.38 2.28 6.64
C VAL A 319 -3.28 0.80 6.27
N LYS A 320 -2.59 0.51 5.16
CA LYS A 320 -2.48 -0.84 4.58
C LYS A 320 -1.50 -1.72 5.35
N ASP A 321 -0.39 -1.16 5.81
CA ASP A 321 0.60 -1.89 6.60
C ASP A 321 1.23 -0.96 7.66
N ALA A 322 1.64 -1.53 8.79
CA ALA A 322 2.32 -0.82 9.86
C ALA A 322 3.05 -1.79 10.79
N TYR A 323 4.32 -1.53 11.07
CA TYR A 323 5.14 -2.35 11.98
C TYR A 323 6.33 -1.57 12.55
N VAL A 324 6.94 -2.10 13.60
CA VAL A 324 8.15 -1.53 14.21
C VAL A 324 9.31 -2.51 14.05
N VAL A 325 10.37 -2.08 13.38
CA VAL A 325 11.58 -2.89 13.15
C VAL A 325 12.67 -2.47 14.14
N PRO A 326 13.16 -3.37 15.01
CA PRO A 326 14.35 -3.08 15.80
C PRO A 326 15.58 -2.97 14.89
N CYS A 327 16.45 -2.00 15.16
CA CYS A 327 17.73 -1.85 14.45
C CYS A 327 18.87 -2.22 15.40
N ALA A 328 19.83 -3.01 14.91
CA ALA A 328 21.05 -3.35 15.61
C ALA A 328 21.91 -2.12 15.91
N ASN A 329 21.90 -1.11 15.03
CA ASN A 329 22.69 0.12 15.21
C ASN A 329 22.16 1.33 14.42
N VAL A 330 22.81 2.49 14.60
CA VAL A 330 22.46 3.77 13.95
C VAL A 330 22.69 3.73 12.43
N ALA A 331 23.69 2.98 11.95
CA ALA A 331 23.99 2.92 10.52
C ALA A 331 22.87 2.16 9.78
N GLU A 332 22.40 1.04 10.33
CA GLU A 332 21.23 0.31 9.81
C GLU A 332 19.97 1.19 9.83
N GLN A 333 19.69 1.87 10.95
CA GLN A 333 18.57 2.79 11.05
C GLN A 333 18.64 3.88 9.96
N ARG A 334 19.82 4.45 9.71
CA ARG A 334 20.00 5.45 8.65
C ARG A 334 19.87 4.85 7.25
N GLY A 335 20.38 3.64 7.03
CA GLY A 335 20.28 2.94 5.74
C GLY A 335 18.82 2.71 5.35
N LEU A 336 17.99 2.23 6.27
CA LEU A 336 16.56 2.03 6.03
C LEU A 336 15.82 3.35 5.72
N LEU A 337 16.10 4.44 6.45
CA LEU A 337 15.52 5.76 6.15
C LEU A 337 15.96 6.30 4.78
N GLN A 338 17.20 6.05 4.40
CA GLN A 338 17.74 6.45 3.10
C GLN A 338 17.08 5.71 1.95
N GLN A 339 16.76 4.42 2.10
CA GLN A 339 16.04 3.66 1.08
C GLN A 339 14.67 4.28 0.76
N ILE A 340 13.93 4.71 1.78
CA ILE A 340 12.62 5.36 1.61
C ILE A 340 12.78 6.74 0.97
N SER A 341 13.77 7.52 1.44
CA SER A 341 14.06 8.85 0.88
C SER A 341 14.57 8.77 -0.56
N ALA A 342 15.17 7.65 -0.97
CA ALA A 342 15.67 7.43 -2.32
C ALA A 342 14.56 7.16 -3.35
N LEU A 343 13.31 6.94 -2.92
CA LEU A 343 12.15 6.79 -3.79
C LEU A 343 11.70 8.10 -4.48
N GLY A 344 12.49 9.16 -4.37
CA GLY A 344 12.25 10.49 -4.93
C GLY A 344 11.81 11.50 -3.86
N GLY A 345 12.15 12.78 -3.99
CA GLY A 345 11.71 13.84 -3.07
C GLY A 345 12.69 14.21 -1.95
N LYS A 346 12.32 15.22 -1.15
CA LYS A 346 13.15 15.78 -0.06
C LYS A 346 13.22 14.89 1.18
N GLY A 347 12.44 13.80 1.24
CA GLY A 347 12.51 12.73 2.24
C GLY A 347 12.01 13.12 3.63
N ASP A 348 12.58 14.16 4.23
CA ASP A 348 12.27 14.58 5.61
C ASP A 348 10.86 15.18 5.72
N VAL A 349 10.14 14.82 6.77
CA VAL A 349 8.81 15.36 7.12
C VAL A 349 8.69 15.57 8.64
N SER A 350 7.70 16.35 9.06
CA SER A 350 7.37 16.50 10.49
C SER A 350 6.53 15.34 11.02
N LEU A 351 6.54 15.15 12.35
CA LEU A 351 5.61 14.22 13.00
C LEU A 351 4.15 14.68 12.85
N ASP A 352 3.91 15.99 12.84
CA ASP A 352 2.58 16.58 12.67
C ASP A 352 2.01 16.21 11.29
N TYR A 353 2.83 16.24 10.25
CA TYR A 353 2.45 15.74 8.92
C TYR A 353 2.07 14.25 8.96
N ILE A 354 2.90 13.41 9.56
CA ILE A 354 2.61 11.96 9.68
C ILE A 354 1.28 11.74 10.42
N GLN A 355 1.06 12.46 11.52
CA GLN A 355 -0.19 12.34 12.28
C GLN A 355 -1.40 12.80 11.45
N ALA A 356 -1.27 13.87 10.66
CA ALA A 356 -2.32 14.33 9.76
C ALA A 356 -2.60 13.32 8.65
N ALA A 357 -1.57 12.79 7.99
CA ALA A 357 -1.68 11.79 6.94
C ALA A 357 -2.34 10.49 7.46
N LEU A 358 -1.93 10.02 8.64
CA LEU A 358 -2.57 8.89 9.33
C LEU A 358 -4.04 9.16 9.67
N SER A 359 -4.37 10.38 10.10
CA SER A 359 -5.75 10.74 10.45
C SER A 359 -6.67 10.69 9.23
N PHE A 360 -6.19 11.17 8.07
CA PHE A 360 -6.92 11.04 6.79
C PHE A 360 -7.02 9.58 6.33
N ALA A 361 -5.92 8.82 6.42
CA ALA A 361 -5.92 7.40 6.05
C ALA A 361 -6.88 6.56 6.92
N LEU A 362 -6.97 6.86 8.22
CA LEU A 362 -7.93 6.22 9.12
C LEU A 362 -9.39 6.58 8.78
N ALA A 363 -9.64 7.82 8.34
CA ALA A 363 -10.96 8.23 7.88
C ALA A 363 -11.33 7.52 6.57
N GLU A 364 -10.39 7.41 5.63
CA GLU A 364 -10.57 6.68 4.37
C GLU A 364 -10.86 5.19 4.62
N GLY A 365 -10.08 4.54 5.49
CA GLY A 365 -10.33 3.15 5.87
C GLY A 365 -11.74 2.96 6.45
N ARG A 366 -12.18 3.89 7.28
CA ARG A 366 -13.55 3.87 7.84
C ARG A 366 -14.64 4.05 6.77
N GLU A 367 -14.47 4.98 5.85
CA GLU A 367 -15.40 5.19 4.73
C GLU A 367 -15.51 3.95 3.84
N ASN A 368 -14.40 3.23 3.66
CA ASN A 368 -14.33 2.00 2.86
C ASN A 368 -14.61 0.71 3.66
N ALA A 369 -14.96 0.81 4.96
CA ALA A 369 -15.13 -0.34 5.86
C ALA A 369 -13.90 -1.27 5.94
N VAL A 370 -12.70 -0.70 5.84
CA VAL A 370 -11.41 -1.38 5.94
C VAL A 370 -10.77 -1.06 7.30
N TYR A 371 -10.38 -2.11 8.04
CA TYR A 371 -9.61 -1.96 9.27
C TYR A 371 -8.17 -1.55 8.96
N PRO A 372 -7.54 -0.66 9.76
CA PRO A 372 -6.11 -0.39 9.62
C PRO A 372 -5.29 -1.62 10.04
N ALA A 373 -4.08 -1.72 9.49
CA ALA A 373 -3.12 -2.77 9.86
C ALA A 373 -2.96 -2.89 11.39
N PRO A 374 -3.03 -4.10 11.99
CA PRO A 374 -2.96 -4.30 13.43
C PRO A 374 -1.71 -3.70 14.10
N GLY A 375 -0.55 -3.76 13.42
CA GLY A 375 0.71 -3.21 13.91
C GLY A 375 0.73 -1.67 14.01
N LEU A 376 -0.29 -0.97 13.51
CA LEU A 376 -0.48 0.47 13.77
C LEU A 376 -0.63 0.76 15.27
N ALA A 377 -1.15 -0.18 16.05
CA ALA A 377 -1.25 -0.04 17.51
C ALA A 377 0.15 0.06 18.15
N ASP A 378 1.11 -0.74 17.68
CA ASP A 378 2.48 -0.73 18.15
C ASP A 378 3.21 0.54 17.69
N VAL A 379 2.99 0.96 16.44
CA VAL A 379 3.50 2.23 15.91
C VAL A 379 3.00 3.42 16.74
N ALA A 380 1.69 3.50 16.99
CA ALA A 380 1.10 4.61 17.73
C ALA A 380 1.62 4.67 19.17
N GLU A 381 1.84 3.52 19.80
CA GLU A 381 2.42 3.48 21.13
C GLU A 381 3.91 3.87 21.12
N ALA A 382 4.69 3.33 20.19
CA ALA A 382 6.12 3.60 20.06
C ALA A 382 6.40 5.08 19.76
N CYS A 383 5.50 5.73 19.02
CA CYS A 383 5.60 7.14 18.63
C CYS A 383 4.79 8.09 19.53
N ALA A 384 4.17 7.58 20.60
CA ALA A 384 3.28 8.34 21.51
C ALA A 384 2.10 9.06 20.83
N LEU A 385 1.57 8.49 19.74
CA LEU A 385 0.40 8.97 18.99
C LEU A 385 -0.93 8.52 19.63
N THR A 386 -1.05 8.64 20.96
CA THR A 386 -2.23 8.14 21.71
C THR A 386 -3.51 8.94 21.41
N SER A 387 -3.37 10.16 20.90
CA SER A 387 -4.45 11.01 20.41
C SER A 387 -4.79 10.83 18.93
N LEU A 388 -4.16 9.87 18.22
CA LEU A 388 -4.43 9.64 16.80
C LEU A 388 -5.88 9.21 16.60
N ARG A 389 -6.65 9.98 15.84
CA ARG A 389 -8.06 9.75 15.54
C ARG A 389 -8.29 9.95 14.03
N PRO A 390 -9.24 9.23 13.42
CA PRO A 390 -9.69 9.57 12.08
C PRO A 390 -10.16 11.03 12.03
N THR A 391 -9.96 11.70 10.89
CA THR A 391 -10.67 12.95 10.58
C THR A 391 -12.19 12.70 10.45
N GLN A 392 -12.98 13.77 10.33
CA GLN A 392 -14.44 13.63 10.16
C GLN A 392 -14.80 12.98 8.83
N ASP A 393 -14.08 13.33 7.77
CA ASP A 393 -14.16 12.73 6.44
C ASP A 393 -12.75 12.71 5.79
N ALA A 394 -12.59 11.90 4.75
CA ALA A 394 -11.35 11.76 3.98
C ALA A 394 -11.42 12.46 2.60
N SER A 395 -12.34 13.41 2.43
CA SER A 395 -12.56 14.06 1.14
C SER A 395 -11.40 14.96 0.73
N VAL A 396 -11.27 15.17 -0.59
CA VAL A 396 -10.34 16.17 -1.14
C VAL A 396 -10.60 17.55 -0.53
N GLN A 397 -11.86 17.89 -0.29
CA GLN A 397 -12.22 19.16 0.33
C GLN A 397 -11.69 19.29 1.77
N ALA A 398 -11.73 18.23 2.57
CA ALA A 398 -11.14 18.24 3.91
C ALA A 398 -9.62 18.35 3.86
N MET A 399 -8.96 17.67 2.92
CA MET A 399 -7.51 17.81 2.70
C MET A 399 -7.13 19.24 2.31
N LEU A 400 -7.89 19.86 1.39
CA LEU A 400 -7.69 21.25 0.99
C LEU A 400 -7.97 22.24 2.12
N SER A 401 -8.94 21.95 3.01
CA SER A 401 -9.24 22.76 4.18
C SER A 401 -8.13 22.67 5.24
N ALA A 402 -7.50 21.49 5.39
CA ALA A 402 -6.31 21.32 6.22
C ALA A 402 -5.08 22.00 5.62
N TYR A 403 -4.98 22.03 4.28
CA TYR A 403 -3.94 22.77 3.57
C TYR A 403 -4.11 24.28 3.73
N ASP A 404 -5.33 24.82 3.58
CA ASP A 404 -5.61 26.26 3.55
C ASP A 404 -6.66 26.67 4.60
N PRO A 405 -6.35 26.56 5.91
CA PRO A 405 -7.32 26.82 6.98
C PRO A 405 -7.80 28.28 7.00
N GLU A 406 -6.99 29.21 6.49
CA GLU A 406 -7.30 30.64 6.41
C GLU A 406 -8.02 31.02 5.11
N ASN A 407 -8.27 30.05 4.21
CA ASN A 407 -8.89 30.25 2.90
C ASN A 407 -8.13 31.25 1.99
N ALA A 408 -6.81 31.40 2.17
CA ALA A 408 -5.98 32.30 1.38
C ALA A 408 -5.97 31.87 -0.10
N LEU A 409 -5.72 30.59 -0.39
CA LEU A 409 -5.78 30.07 -1.76
C LEU A 409 -7.20 30.11 -2.33
N ALA A 410 -8.21 29.88 -1.49
CA ALA A 410 -9.61 29.99 -1.93
C ALA A 410 -10.03 31.43 -2.26
N SER A 411 -9.31 32.43 -1.72
CA SER A 411 -9.58 33.86 -1.92
C SER A 411 -8.86 34.49 -3.11
N LEU A 412 -7.90 33.79 -3.72
CA LEU A 412 -7.17 34.25 -4.92
C LEU A 412 -8.13 34.64 -6.03
N ASP A 413 -7.74 35.57 -6.90
CA ASP A 413 -8.54 35.91 -8.06
C ASP A 413 -8.48 34.79 -9.14
N PRO A 414 -9.36 34.80 -10.16
CA PRO A 414 -9.36 33.76 -11.19
C PRO A 414 -8.05 33.65 -11.98
N GLU A 415 -7.33 34.75 -12.21
CA GLU A 415 -6.09 34.76 -13.00
C GLU A 415 -4.95 34.11 -12.22
N GLU A 416 -4.86 34.41 -10.92
CA GLU A 416 -3.91 33.77 -10.00
C GLU A 416 -4.18 32.26 -9.88
N ARG A 417 -5.45 31.86 -9.80
CA ARG A 417 -5.83 30.43 -9.77
C ARG A 417 -5.45 29.72 -11.05
N GLU A 418 -5.78 30.29 -12.20
CA GLU A 418 -5.43 29.72 -13.51
C GLU A 418 -3.91 29.60 -13.66
N THR A 419 -3.15 30.59 -13.20
CA THR A 419 -1.68 30.56 -13.21
C THR A 419 -1.13 29.40 -12.37
N LEU A 420 -1.66 29.21 -11.16
CA LEU A 420 -1.25 28.10 -10.28
C LEU A 420 -1.58 26.73 -10.87
N VAL A 421 -2.72 26.57 -11.56
CA VAL A 421 -3.07 25.31 -12.24
C VAL A 421 -2.18 25.09 -13.48
N ALA A 422 -1.90 26.14 -14.24
CA ALA A 422 -1.05 26.09 -15.44
C ALA A 422 0.39 25.67 -15.13
N ALA A 423 0.92 26.05 -13.95
CA ALA A 423 2.26 25.64 -13.50
C ALA A 423 2.45 24.11 -13.42
N SER A 424 1.35 23.33 -13.40
CA SER A 424 1.42 21.87 -13.43
C SER A 424 2.03 21.28 -14.71
N GLU A 425 2.19 22.09 -15.76
CA GLU A 425 2.90 21.72 -17.00
C GLU A 425 4.38 21.43 -16.73
N ASP A 426 5.01 22.17 -15.81
CA ASP A 426 6.44 22.10 -15.52
C ASP A 426 6.79 21.15 -14.37
N TRP A 427 5.80 20.45 -13.81
CA TRP A 427 6.03 19.52 -12.71
C TRP A 427 6.83 18.26 -13.08
N PRO A 428 6.55 17.54 -14.19
CA PRO A 428 7.23 16.27 -14.49
C PRO A 428 8.78 16.30 -14.41
N PRO A 429 9.48 17.32 -14.94
CA PRO A 429 10.94 17.38 -14.79
C PRO A 429 11.41 17.68 -13.36
N SER A 430 10.58 18.30 -12.53
CA SER A 430 10.91 18.73 -11.17
C SER A 430 10.53 17.68 -10.11
N TYR A 431 9.52 16.86 -10.39
CA TYR A 431 8.96 15.85 -9.48
C TYR A 431 8.97 14.46 -10.13
N PRO A 432 10.07 13.69 -10.00
CA PRO A 432 10.22 12.37 -10.63
C PRO A 432 9.12 11.36 -10.29
N MET A 433 8.41 11.55 -9.17
CA MET A 433 7.27 10.71 -8.79
C MET A 433 6.15 10.72 -9.83
N ILE A 434 6.01 11.79 -10.62
CA ILE A 434 4.99 11.94 -11.67
C ILE A 434 5.21 10.95 -12.81
N ALA A 435 6.44 10.48 -13.03
CA ALA A 435 6.70 9.40 -13.97
C ALA A 435 5.99 8.08 -13.58
N HIS A 436 5.60 7.95 -12.31
CA HIS A 436 4.85 6.81 -11.79
C HIS A 436 3.34 7.11 -11.70
N TRP A 437 2.88 8.24 -12.26
CA TRP A 437 1.47 8.62 -12.32
C TRP A 437 0.86 8.16 -13.64
N PHE A 438 0.38 6.92 -13.67
CA PHE A 438 -0.28 6.33 -14.82
C PHE A 438 -1.43 5.41 -14.39
N GLU A 439 -2.31 5.09 -15.34
CA GLU A 439 -3.39 4.11 -15.17
C GLU A 439 -2.96 2.77 -15.77
N ASP A 440 -3.26 1.66 -15.07
CA ASP A 440 -2.90 0.32 -15.53
C ASP A 440 -4.09 -0.64 -15.62
N ASN A 441 -5.29 -0.08 -15.78
CA ASN A 441 -6.51 -0.87 -15.91
C ASN A 441 -6.73 -1.36 -17.35
N ASP A 442 -6.97 -2.65 -17.53
CA ASP A 442 -7.18 -3.26 -18.86
C ASP A 442 -8.48 -2.83 -19.54
N ASP A 443 -9.48 -2.44 -18.76
CA ASP A 443 -10.82 -2.09 -19.26
C ASP A 443 -10.82 -0.75 -20.01
N ILE A 444 -9.76 0.07 -19.85
CA ILE A 444 -9.63 1.39 -20.48
C ILE A 444 -9.79 1.31 -22.01
N PHE A 445 -9.22 0.27 -22.62
CA PHE A 445 -9.17 0.14 -24.08
C PHE A 445 -10.12 -0.93 -24.62
N ASP A 446 -10.99 -1.49 -23.77
CA ASP A 446 -11.92 -2.53 -24.21
C ASP A 446 -12.87 -2.00 -25.29
N GLY A 447 -12.91 -2.72 -26.42
CA GLY A 447 -13.69 -2.31 -27.59
C GLY A 447 -13.19 -1.04 -28.30
N THR A 448 -12.02 -0.51 -27.91
CA THR A 448 -11.42 0.66 -28.54
C THR A 448 -10.58 0.25 -29.74
N GLU A 449 -10.66 1.02 -30.82
CA GLU A 449 -9.79 0.82 -31.99
C GLU A 449 -8.31 0.95 -31.61
N ALA A 450 -7.43 0.21 -32.29
CA ALA A 450 -5.99 0.23 -32.03
C ALA A 450 -5.29 1.55 -32.44
N THR A 451 -6.02 2.56 -32.90
CA THR A 451 -5.45 3.85 -33.28
C THR A 451 -5.05 4.66 -32.05
N SER A 452 -3.95 5.41 -32.14
CA SER A 452 -3.46 6.27 -31.06
C SER A 452 -4.52 7.30 -30.61
N THR A 453 -5.28 7.85 -31.56
CA THR A 453 -6.32 8.84 -31.28
C THR A 453 -7.52 8.24 -30.53
N ALA A 454 -7.97 7.04 -30.92
CA ALA A 454 -9.05 6.36 -30.21
C ALA A 454 -8.63 5.99 -28.78
N ARG A 455 -7.40 5.49 -28.60
CA ARG A 455 -6.82 5.18 -27.29
C ARG A 455 -6.71 6.42 -26.40
N ALA A 456 -6.21 7.54 -26.93
CA ALA A 456 -6.15 8.79 -26.18
C ALA A 456 -7.55 9.30 -25.79
N HIS A 457 -8.55 9.16 -26.66
CA HIS A 457 -9.93 9.51 -26.33
C HIS A 457 -10.52 8.62 -25.22
N ALA A 458 -10.28 7.31 -25.29
CA ALA A 458 -10.71 6.36 -24.27
C ALA A 458 -10.08 6.67 -22.92
N LEU A 459 -8.77 6.97 -22.90
CA LEU A 459 -8.05 7.41 -21.70
C LEU A 459 -8.64 8.68 -21.08
N TRP A 460 -8.88 9.73 -21.88
CA TRP A 460 -9.52 10.94 -21.37
C TRP A 460 -10.89 10.64 -20.75
N THR A 461 -11.67 9.76 -21.38
CA THR A 461 -12.98 9.35 -20.87
C THR A 461 -12.86 8.57 -19.56
N TRP A 462 -11.86 7.69 -19.45
CA TRP A 462 -11.55 6.93 -18.24
C TRP A 462 -11.13 7.85 -17.10
N LEU A 463 -10.20 8.78 -17.34
CA LEU A 463 -9.69 9.69 -16.31
C LEU A 463 -10.80 10.55 -15.71
N GLU A 464 -11.83 10.91 -16.48
CA GLU A 464 -13.02 11.60 -15.96
C GLU A 464 -13.77 10.77 -14.90
N THR A 465 -13.80 9.43 -15.03
CA THR A 465 -14.36 8.54 -13.99
C THR A 465 -13.47 8.42 -12.76
N ARG A 466 -12.20 8.83 -12.87
CA ARG A 466 -11.15 8.75 -11.85
C ARG A 466 -10.80 10.12 -11.25
N ARG A 467 -11.65 11.13 -11.47
CA ARG A 467 -11.45 12.52 -11.02
C ARG A 467 -11.12 12.62 -9.54
N ASP A 468 -11.93 12.00 -8.68
CA ASP A 468 -11.73 12.03 -7.23
C ASP A 468 -10.44 11.29 -6.82
N PHE A 469 -10.09 10.24 -7.56
CA PHE A 469 -8.87 9.48 -7.30
C PHE A 469 -7.63 10.36 -7.50
N TRP A 470 -7.51 11.00 -8.65
CA TRP A 470 -6.38 11.87 -8.99
C TRP A 470 -6.37 13.16 -8.16
N ALA A 471 -7.53 13.76 -7.89
CA ALA A 471 -7.62 14.92 -7.01
C ALA A 471 -7.07 14.62 -5.59
N SER A 472 -7.36 13.42 -5.07
CA SER A 472 -6.84 12.98 -3.77
C SER A 472 -5.33 12.76 -3.76
N ILE A 473 -4.75 12.11 -4.79
CA ILE A 473 -3.28 11.98 -4.92
C ILE A 473 -2.62 13.36 -4.90
N ILE A 474 -3.14 14.29 -5.70
CA ILE A 474 -2.56 15.64 -5.84
C ILE A 474 -2.76 16.46 -4.55
N ALA A 475 -3.91 16.34 -3.86
CA ALA A 475 -4.14 17.02 -2.59
C ALA A 475 -3.22 16.52 -1.46
N ARG A 476 -3.04 15.19 -1.35
CA ARG A 476 -2.10 14.61 -0.38
C ARG A 476 -0.67 15.00 -0.68
N THR A 477 -0.31 15.10 -1.98
CA THR A 477 0.98 15.60 -2.42
C THR A 477 1.17 17.07 -2.02
N ALA A 478 0.14 17.90 -2.16
CA ALA A 478 0.19 19.30 -1.71
C ALA A 478 0.47 19.40 -0.20
N LEU A 479 -0.16 18.57 0.62
CA LEU A 479 0.09 18.52 2.07
C LEU A 479 1.53 18.11 2.38
N LEU A 480 2.08 17.12 1.67
CA LEU A 480 3.48 16.69 1.80
C LEU A 480 4.44 17.82 1.45
N LEU A 481 4.24 18.45 0.28
CA LEU A 481 5.08 19.53 -0.20
C LEU A 481 5.01 20.77 0.70
N LYS A 482 3.83 21.05 1.29
CA LYS A 482 3.66 22.14 2.27
C LYS A 482 4.52 21.91 3.51
N ASP A 483 4.50 20.69 4.07
CA ASP A 483 5.32 20.34 5.22
C ASP A 483 6.82 20.46 4.92
N GLN A 484 7.22 20.11 3.69
CA GLN A 484 8.58 20.24 3.19
C GLN A 484 9.00 21.67 2.81
N GLY A 485 8.09 22.65 2.97
CA GLY A 485 8.33 24.05 2.60
C GLY A 485 8.59 24.25 1.10
N ASP A 486 8.01 23.40 0.26
CA ASP A 486 8.19 23.45 -1.18
C ASP A 486 7.37 24.60 -1.81
N PRO A 487 7.98 25.45 -2.65
CA PRO A 487 7.30 26.62 -3.21
C PRO A 487 6.14 26.26 -4.16
N GLU A 488 6.12 25.07 -4.75
CA GLU A 488 5.04 24.63 -5.65
C GLU A 488 3.84 24.01 -4.91
N ALA A 489 3.92 23.84 -3.59
CA ALA A 489 2.80 23.27 -2.81
C ALA A 489 1.44 23.95 -3.09
N PRO A 490 1.35 25.29 -3.26
CA PRO A 490 0.10 25.96 -3.63
C PRO A 490 -0.43 25.56 -5.00
N SER A 491 0.45 25.32 -5.98
CA SER A 491 0.10 24.86 -7.32
C SER A 491 -0.56 23.49 -7.27
N PHE A 492 0.01 22.54 -6.49
CA PHE A 492 -0.61 21.23 -6.26
C PHE A 492 -1.99 21.35 -5.60
N ALA A 493 -2.11 22.16 -4.54
CA ALA A 493 -3.39 22.36 -3.86
C ALA A 493 -4.46 22.95 -4.80
N MET A 494 -4.10 23.95 -5.62
CA MET A 494 -5.02 24.55 -6.58
C MET A 494 -5.40 23.61 -7.72
N THR A 495 -4.48 22.78 -8.18
CA THR A 495 -4.74 21.76 -9.20
C THR A 495 -5.71 20.69 -8.69
N ALA A 496 -5.49 20.18 -7.48
CA ALA A 496 -6.43 19.25 -6.83
C ALA A 496 -7.82 19.87 -6.68
N ARG A 497 -7.89 21.16 -6.31
CA ARG A 497 -9.15 21.90 -6.24
C ARG A 497 -9.85 21.98 -7.61
N ALA A 498 -9.15 22.39 -8.66
CA ALA A 498 -9.68 22.47 -10.03
C ALA A 498 -10.26 21.12 -10.49
N ILE A 499 -9.51 20.03 -10.27
CA ILE A 499 -9.99 18.67 -10.56
C ILE A 499 -11.26 18.36 -9.75
N SER A 500 -11.27 18.57 -8.44
CA SER A 500 -12.43 18.26 -7.59
C SER A 500 -13.68 19.10 -7.90
N GLN A 501 -13.52 20.31 -8.45
CA GLN A 501 -14.62 21.22 -8.80
C GLN A 501 -15.22 20.96 -10.18
N GLY A 502 -14.66 20.00 -10.94
CA GLY A 502 -15.19 19.60 -12.23
C GLY A 502 -14.60 20.35 -13.42
N ASP A 503 -13.45 21.03 -13.27
CA ASP A 503 -12.77 21.64 -14.42
C ASP A 503 -12.41 20.54 -15.44
N PRO A 504 -12.57 20.77 -16.76
CA PRO A 504 -12.28 19.76 -17.76
C PRO A 504 -10.82 19.29 -17.64
N LEU A 505 -10.59 17.98 -17.47
CA LEU A 505 -9.24 17.45 -17.20
C LEU A 505 -8.25 17.81 -18.33
N ARG A 506 -8.74 17.93 -19.56
CA ARG A 506 -7.97 18.38 -20.74
C ARG A 506 -7.37 19.78 -20.62
N ARG A 507 -7.88 20.62 -19.71
CA ARG A 507 -7.37 21.97 -19.45
C ARG A 507 -6.36 22.01 -18.31
N ILE A 508 -6.10 20.89 -17.65
CA ILE A 508 -5.19 20.76 -16.52
C ILE A 508 -3.91 20.07 -17.02
N PRO A 509 -2.79 20.80 -17.18
CA PRO A 509 -1.62 20.30 -17.89
C PRO A 509 -1.05 18.96 -17.39
N VAL A 510 -0.95 18.74 -16.07
CA VAL A 510 -0.45 17.47 -15.52
C VAL A 510 -1.26 16.25 -15.97
N MET A 511 -2.55 16.41 -16.29
CA MET A 511 -3.38 15.30 -16.77
C MET A 511 -2.94 14.80 -18.15
N ALA A 512 -2.35 15.66 -18.99
CA ALA A 512 -1.75 15.23 -20.25
C ALA A 512 -0.50 14.36 -19.99
N ALA A 513 0.33 14.75 -19.03
CA ALA A 513 1.49 13.94 -18.63
C ALA A 513 1.07 12.55 -18.12
N ILE A 514 -0.02 12.44 -17.35
CA ILE A 514 -0.55 11.16 -16.88
C ILE A 514 -0.98 10.26 -18.06
N ILE A 515 -1.56 10.85 -19.12
CA ILE A 515 -1.91 10.10 -20.34
C ILE A 515 -0.67 9.60 -21.05
N ASP A 516 0.34 10.44 -21.22
CA ASP A 516 1.58 10.06 -21.89
C ASP A 516 2.27 8.92 -21.13
N GLN A 517 2.35 9.02 -19.80
CA GLN A 517 2.91 7.96 -18.95
C GLN A 517 2.09 6.66 -19.02
N THR A 518 0.76 6.77 -19.10
CA THR A 518 -0.11 5.60 -19.27
C THR A 518 0.14 4.88 -20.59
N LEU A 519 0.31 5.63 -21.68
CA LEU A 519 0.61 5.04 -22.98
C LEU A 519 2.02 4.42 -23.01
N GLU A 520 3.01 5.08 -22.41
CA GLU A 520 4.39 4.60 -22.33
C GLU A 520 4.50 3.30 -21.50
N ALA A 521 3.90 3.28 -20.30
CA ALA A 521 3.88 2.09 -19.44
C ALA A 521 3.27 0.87 -20.14
N ARG A 522 2.20 1.09 -20.93
CA ARG A 522 1.54 0.04 -21.72
C ARG A 522 2.41 -0.48 -22.87
N LEU A 523 3.17 0.40 -23.53
CA LEU A 523 4.12 -0.02 -24.56
C LEU A 523 5.23 -0.88 -23.95
N ALA A 524 5.83 -0.44 -22.84
CA ALA A 524 6.86 -1.20 -22.15
C ALA A 524 6.40 -2.61 -21.74
N ALA A 525 5.17 -2.74 -21.21
CA ALA A 525 4.59 -4.03 -20.85
C ALA A 525 4.36 -4.97 -22.05
N SER A 526 4.09 -4.42 -23.25
CA SER A 526 3.89 -5.21 -24.47
C SER A 526 5.20 -5.77 -25.07
N PHE A 527 6.32 -5.08 -24.89
CA PHE A 527 7.64 -5.53 -25.36
C PHE A 527 8.21 -6.69 -24.54
N THR A 528 7.80 -6.86 -23.28
CA THR A 528 8.23 -7.98 -22.42
C THR A 528 7.60 -9.34 -22.77
N ILE A 529 6.57 -9.39 -23.63
CA ILE A 529 5.83 -10.62 -23.95
C ILE A 529 6.26 -11.22 -25.31
N ASP A 530 7.00 -10.49 -26.14
CA ASP A 530 7.27 -10.90 -27.53
C ASP A 530 8.71 -10.58 -27.96
N GLU A 531 9.72 -11.25 -27.37
CA GLU A 531 11.02 -11.38 -28.06
C GLU A 531 10.95 -12.47 -29.13
N GLY A 532 10.19 -12.13 -30.17
CA GLY A 532 10.51 -12.38 -31.57
C GLY A 532 10.19 -11.10 -32.33
N MET A 533 11.11 -10.12 -32.34
CA MET A 533 10.97 -8.85 -33.06
C MET A 533 10.37 -9.06 -34.48
N PRO A 534 9.19 -8.50 -34.79
CA PRO A 534 8.77 -8.33 -36.17
C PRO A 534 9.38 -7.02 -36.70
N ASP A 535 10.18 -7.13 -37.75
CA ASP A 535 10.61 -6.00 -38.56
C ASP A 535 9.38 -5.16 -38.97
N GLY A 536 9.28 -3.91 -38.52
CA GLY A 536 8.33 -2.94 -39.07
C GLY A 536 7.65 -1.94 -38.14
N VAL A 537 8.03 -1.80 -36.86
CA VAL A 537 7.45 -0.78 -35.97
C VAL A 537 8.42 0.39 -35.83
N ASP A 538 8.53 1.29 -36.81
CA ASP A 538 9.39 2.48 -36.63
C ASP A 538 9.11 3.75 -37.49
N GLU A 539 7.91 3.97 -38.04
CA GLU A 539 7.58 5.28 -38.67
C GLU A 539 6.37 5.99 -38.07
N ASP A 540 5.30 5.27 -37.72
CA ASP A 540 4.06 5.89 -37.22
C ASP A 540 4.16 6.38 -35.76
N ILE A 541 5.01 5.75 -34.94
CA ILE A 541 5.20 6.13 -33.53
C ILE A 541 6.12 7.36 -33.42
N MET A 542 7.17 7.43 -34.24
CA MET A 542 8.00 8.64 -34.37
C MET A 542 7.21 9.82 -34.97
N ALA A 543 6.28 9.55 -35.89
CA ALA A 543 5.36 10.58 -36.41
C ALA A 543 4.37 11.08 -35.34
N LEU A 544 3.97 10.23 -34.39
CA LEU A 544 3.11 10.60 -33.27
C LEU A 544 3.83 11.53 -32.27
N LEU A 545 5.07 11.16 -31.89
CA LEU A 545 5.92 11.98 -31.01
C LEU A 545 6.27 13.34 -31.65
N MET A 546 6.52 13.38 -32.97
CA MET A 546 6.78 14.63 -33.69
C MET A 546 5.55 15.55 -33.81
N ASN A 547 4.33 14.98 -33.87
CA ASN A 547 3.09 15.76 -33.94
C ASN A 547 2.61 16.29 -32.58
N LEU A 548 2.92 15.60 -31.47
CA LEU A 548 2.64 16.10 -30.13
C LEU A 548 3.55 17.26 -29.71
N MET A 549 4.76 17.36 -30.28
CA MET A 549 5.70 18.46 -29.99
C MET A 549 5.59 19.67 -30.92
N ALA A 550 4.61 19.70 -31.84
CA ALA A 550 4.44 20.83 -32.76
C ALA A 550 3.66 21.98 -32.08
N PRO A 551 4.18 23.23 -32.08
CA PRO A 551 3.44 24.37 -31.54
C PRO A 551 2.15 24.63 -32.35
N PRO A 552 1.07 25.11 -31.71
CA PRO A 552 -0.23 25.23 -32.35
C PRO A 552 -0.18 26.17 -33.57
N PRO A 553 -0.92 25.89 -34.66
CA PRO A 553 -0.89 26.70 -35.86
C PRO A 553 -1.38 28.12 -35.56
N GLN A 554 -0.54 29.10 -35.86
CA GLN A 554 -0.91 30.52 -35.73
C GLN A 554 -2.12 30.84 -36.62
N PRO A 555 -3.10 31.62 -36.13
CA PRO A 555 -4.27 31.98 -36.91
C PRO A 555 -3.89 32.76 -38.17
N ALA A 556 -4.39 32.30 -39.31
CA ALA A 556 -4.09 32.83 -40.63
C ALA A 556 -4.33 34.34 -40.72
N ARG A 557 -3.26 35.11 -40.97
CA ARG A 557 -3.34 36.53 -41.31
C ARG A 557 -4.09 36.70 -42.64
N ARG A 558 -5.17 37.49 -42.63
CA ARG A 558 -5.89 37.91 -43.83
C ARG A 558 -4.95 38.59 -44.83
N PRO A 559 -5.00 38.28 -46.13
CA PRO A 559 -4.18 38.94 -47.13
C PRO A 559 -4.66 40.38 -47.36
N SER A 560 -3.72 41.32 -47.23
CA SER A 560 -3.91 42.74 -47.54
C SER A 560 -4.13 42.96 -49.04
N SER A 561 -5.14 43.76 -49.36
CA SER A 561 -5.48 44.24 -50.71
C SER A 561 -4.32 44.95 -51.40
N SER A 562 -3.89 44.45 -52.55
CA SER A 562 -2.97 45.13 -53.47
C SER A 562 -3.71 46.21 -54.28
N LYS A 563 -3.21 47.46 -54.25
CA LYS A 563 -3.50 48.49 -55.27
C LYS A 563 -2.25 48.70 -56.16
N PRO A 564 -2.42 49.15 -57.42
CA PRO A 564 -1.47 48.91 -58.50
C PRO A 564 -0.38 49.99 -58.62
N ALA A 565 0.83 49.57 -59.00
CA ALA A 565 1.93 50.46 -59.34
C ALA A 565 1.82 50.96 -60.79
N ARG A 566 1.99 52.28 -60.94
CA ARG A 566 1.90 53.05 -62.18
C ARG A 566 3.30 53.43 -62.66
N LYS A 567 3.56 53.15 -63.96
CA LYS A 567 4.51 53.79 -64.90
C LYS A 567 6.02 53.83 -64.57
N GLY A 568 6.80 53.29 -65.51
CA GLY A 568 8.25 53.52 -65.63
C GLY A 568 8.75 53.22 -67.04
N ALA A 569 8.69 54.23 -67.92
CA ALA A 569 9.12 54.21 -69.33
C ALA A 569 10.50 53.59 -69.59
N ARG A 570 10.63 52.82 -70.69
CA ARG A 570 11.91 52.63 -71.38
C ARG A 570 11.74 52.78 -72.89
N ARG A 571 12.64 53.59 -73.44
CA ARG A 571 12.84 53.98 -74.83
C ARG A 571 13.10 52.79 -75.75
N LYS A 572 12.59 52.85 -76.99
CA LYS A 572 13.06 52.05 -78.13
C LYS A 572 14.22 52.77 -78.85
N PRO A 573 15.14 52.05 -79.52
CA PRO A 573 15.98 52.60 -80.56
C PRO A 573 15.44 52.27 -81.98
N LYS A 574 15.68 53.24 -82.87
CA LYS A 574 15.45 53.31 -84.33
C LYS A 574 13.99 53.42 -84.79
#